data_AF-A0AA39UIN5-F1
#
_entry.id   AF-A0AA39UIN5-F1
#
_cell.length_a   1.000
_cell.length_b   1.000
_cell.length_c   1.000
_cell.angle_alpha   90.00
_cell.angle_beta   90.00
_cell.angle_gamma   90.00
#
_symmetry.space_group_name_H-M   'P 1'
#
loop_
_entity.id
_entity.type
_entity.pdbx_description
1 polymer ?
#
loop_
_entity_poly.entity_id
_entity_poly.type
_entity_poly.pdbx_seq_one_letter_code
_entity_poly.pdbx_strand_id
1 'polypeptide(L)'
;MTIFAGCAMPLYAFSLFLPSIINELGYTATHANLLTVPIYVLACIVTCIVGFLGDRRGQRGYLNIMFFSLGAAGYIILIASRSAPLSYFATFLAACGIYPVIPNSIAWFSNNTEGAYKRGVTLAMVIGFGNLNGAVSSNVYRASDRPWYSLGHGMVLMYIGLGMISSIICLFFLDRENKKRDRGERDETIGDVIVTGNEKNGRFATLADAKTEKGDRWSGYRYTL
;
A
#
# COMPACT_ATOMS: atom_id res chain seq x y z
N MET A 1 6.01 -6.82 -2.15
CA MET A 1 5.51 -7.65 -1.02
C MET A 1 5.48 -6.87 0.28
N THR A 2 6.61 -6.29 0.73
CA THR A 2 6.71 -5.55 2.01
C THR A 2 5.74 -4.37 2.12
N ILE A 3 5.51 -3.62 1.04
CA ILE A 3 4.51 -2.53 0.99
C ILE A 3 3.11 -3.04 1.37
N PHE A 4 2.69 -4.18 0.80
CA PHE A 4 1.37 -4.74 1.06
C PHE A 4 1.26 -5.36 2.45
N ALA A 5 2.33 -6.01 2.93
CA ALA A 5 2.40 -6.48 4.31
C ALA A 5 2.27 -5.31 5.31
N GLY A 6 2.92 -4.18 5.00
CA GLY A 6 2.91 -2.96 5.79
C GLY A 6 1.53 -2.29 5.93
N CYS A 7 0.57 -2.58 5.05
CA CYS A 7 -0.83 -2.14 5.21
C CYS A 7 -1.78 -3.27 5.63
N ALA A 8 -1.53 -4.51 5.22
CA ALA A 8 -2.37 -5.67 5.55
C ALA A 8 -2.32 -6.01 7.05
N MET A 9 -1.12 -6.02 7.66
CA MET A 9 -0.99 -6.27 9.09
C MET A 9 -1.75 -5.23 9.94
N PRO A 10 -1.56 -3.91 9.73
CA PRO A 10 -2.36 -2.89 10.41
C PRO A 10 -3.86 -3.04 10.19
N LEU A 11 -4.30 -3.38 8.97
CA LEU A 11 -5.73 -3.53 8.66
C LEU A 11 -6.36 -4.66 9.45
N TYR A 12 -5.72 -5.84 9.50
CA TYR A 12 -6.23 -6.96 10.28
C TYR A 12 -6.20 -6.66 11.77
N ALA A 13 -5.10 -6.11 12.26
CA ALA A 13 -4.97 -5.73 13.66
C ALA A 13 -6.02 -4.69 14.08
N PHE A 14 -6.23 -3.65 13.25
CA PHE A 14 -7.26 -2.65 13.48
C PHE A 14 -8.64 -3.30 13.53
N SER A 15 -8.99 -4.14 12.56
CA SER A 15 -10.32 -4.74 12.47
C SER A 15 -10.62 -5.71 13.62
N LEU A 16 -9.62 -6.48 14.05
CA LEU A 16 -9.74 -7.44 15.14
C LEU A 16 -9.85 -6.77 16.51
N PHE A 17 -9.13 -5.66 16.72
CA PHE A 17 -8.98 -5.06 18.05
C PHE A 17 -9.71 -3.72 18.20
N LEU A 18 -10.31 -3.15 17.15
CA LEU A 18 -11.09 -1.91 17.23
C LEU A 18 -12.21 -1.96 18.29
N PRO A 19 -13.05 -3.00 18.38
CA PRO A 19 -14.07 -3.07 19.41
C PRO A 19 -13.48 -3.09 20.83
N SER A 20 -12.33 -3.76 21.01
CA SER A 20 -11.60 -3.83 22.28
C SER A 20 -11.04 -2.46 22.67
N ILE A 21 -10.44 -1.73 21.71
CA ILE A 21 -9.94 -0.36 21.92
C ILE A 21 -11.08 0.57 22.32
N ILE A 22 -12.26 0.48 21.68
CA ILE A 22 -13.41 1.34 22.02
C ILE A 22 -14.03 0.97 23.38
N ASN A 23 -14.06 -0.32 23.73
CA ASN A 23 -14.54 -0.78 25.04
C ASN A 23 -13.68 -0.20 26.17
N GLU A 24 -12.36 -0.12 25.98
CA GLU A 24 -11.44 0.52 26.94
C GLU A 24 -11.69 2.02 27.15
N LEU A 25 -12.37 2.70 26.21
CA LEU A 25 -12.74 4.11 26.36
C LEU A 25 -13.92 4.32 27.33
N GLY A 26 -14.44 3.25 27.95
CA GLY A 26 -15.53 3.28 28.94
C GLY A 26 -16.92 3.00 28.36
N TYR A 27 -17.01 2.59 27.09
CA TYR A 27 -18.28 2.22 26.47
C TYR A 27 -18.59 0.73 26.68
N THR A 28 -19.85 0.40 26.96
CA THR A 28 -20.29 -0.99 27.06
C THR A 28 -20.03 -1.75 25.75
N ALA A 29 -19.73 -3.05 25.82
CA ALA A 29 -19.33 -3.87 24.65
C ALA A 29 -20.33 -3.78 23.46
N THR A 30 -21.63 -3.65 23.73
CA THR A 30 -22.66 -3.47 22.70
C THR A 30 -22.55 -2.10 22.02
N HIS A 31 -22.33 -1.03 22.80
CA HIS A 31 -22.13 0.31 22.27
C HIS A 31 -20.80 0.43 21.51
N ALA A 32 -19.74 -0.23 21.97
CA ALA A 32 -18.45 -0.24 21.30
C ALA A 32 -18.53 -0.78 19.87
N ASN A 33 -19.28 -1.87 19.66
CA ASN A 33 -19.51 -2.42 18.31
C ASN A 33 -20.29 -1.45 17.42
N LEU A 34 -21.34 -0.81 17.94
CA LEU A 34 -22.11 0.19 17.19
C LEU A 34 -21.25 1.40 16.78
N LEU A 35 -20.32 1.82 17.65
CA LEU A 35 -19.41 2.92 17.39
C LEU A 35 -18.33 2.60 16.34
N THR A 36 -18.13 1.33 15.97
CA THR A 36 -17.24 0.95 14.85
C THR A 36 -17.85 1.22 13.47
N VAL A 37 -19.17 1.15 13.36
CA VAL A 37 -19.89 1.34 12.09
C VAL A 37 -19.54 2.67 11.41
N PRO A 38 -19.64 3.84 12.08
CA PRO A 38 -19.31 5.12 11.42
C PRO A 38 -17.84 5.20 10.99
N ILE A 39 -16.93 4.52 11.69
CA ILE A 39 -15.51 4.47 11.32
C ILE A 39 -15.34 3.75 9.99
N TYR A 40 -15.98 2.57 9.83
CA TYR A 40 -15.92 1.81 8.59
C TYR A 40 -16.64 2.50 7.43
N VAL A 41 -17.76 3.18 7.69
CA VAL A 41 -18.45 3.97 6.65
C VAL A 41 -17.55 5.07 6.12
N LEU A 42 -16.90 5.84 7.01
CA LEU A 42 -15.98 6.88 6.58
C LEU A 42 -14.78 6.29 5.83
N ALA A 43 -14.19 5.20 6.33
CA ALA A 43 -13.08 4.51 5.69
C ALA A 43 -13.45 4.02 4.28
N CYS A 44 -14.68 3.53 4.08
CA CYS A 44 -15.21 3.14 2.78
C CYS A 44 -15.28 4.33 1.81
N ILE A 45 -15.88 5.45 2.24
CA ILE A 45 -15.99 6.67 1.44
C ILE A 45 -14.60 7.17 1.02
N VAL A 46 -13.66 7.27 1.97
CA VAL A 46 -12.28 7.69 1.69
C VAL A 46 -11.61 6.72 0.73
N THR A 47 -11.78 5.41 0.91
CA THR A 47 -11.20 4.39 0.01
C THR A 47 -11.69 4.56 -1.42
N CYS A 48 -12.99 4.80 -1.64
CA CYS A 48 -13.55 5.07 -2.96
C CYS A 48 -12.98 6.35 -3.58
N ILE A 49 -12.90 7.45 -2.81
CA ILE A 49 -12.35 8.73 -3.27
C ILE A 49 -10.88 8.57 -3.69
N VAL A 50 -10.09 7.87 -2.89
CA VAL A 50 -8.66 7.64 -3.16
C VAL A 50 -8.46 6.74 -4.36
N GLY A 51 -9.30 5.71 -4.53
CA GLY A 51 -9.31 4.88 -5.73
C GLY A 51 -9.53 5.73 -6.98
N PHE A 52 -10.60 6.53 -6.98
CA PHE A 52 -10.92 7.43 -8.09
C PHE A 52 -9.81 8.46 -8.36
N LEU A 53 -9.22 9.02 -7.30
CA LEU A 53 -8.12 9.98 -7.42
C LEU A 53 -6.84 9.32 -7.96
N GLY A 54 -6.57 8.10 -7.54
CA GLY A 54 -5.46 7.28 -8.01
C GLY A 54 -5.60 6.90 -9.48
N ASP A 55 -6.82 6.56 -9.92
CA ASP A 55 -7.13 6.30 -11.32
C ASP A 55 -6.91 7.56 -12.18
N ARG A 56 -7.36 8.73 -11.70
CA ARG A 56 -7.28 9.98 -12.46
C ARG A 56 -5.88 10.58 -12.51
N ARG A 57 -5.12 10.52 -11.41
CA ARG A 57 -3.78 11.15 -11.32
C ARG A 57 -2.65 10.26 -11.81
N GLY A 58 -2.80 8.94 -11.77
CA GLY A 58 -1.73 7.99 -12.12
C GLY A 58 -0.47 8.14 -11.26
N GLN A 59 -0.60 8.75 -10.08
CA GLN A 59 0.48 9.03 -9.10
C GLN A 59 0.19 8.27 -7.80
N ARG A 60 0.06 6.95 -7.91
CA ARG A 60 -0.39 6.07 -6.83
C ARG A 60 0.63 5.93 -5.71
N GLY A 61 1.93 6.01 -6.00
CA GLY A 61 2.98 5.89 -4.98
C GLY A 61 2.98 7.07 -4.01
N TYR A 62 2.76 8.30 -4.51
CA TYR A 62 2.59 9.48 -3.65
C TYR A 62 1.36 9.39 -2.76
N LEU A 63 0.23 8.91 -3.30
CA LEU A 63 -0.98 8.66 -2.51
C LEU A 63 -0.70 7.63 -1.40
N ASN A 64 0.01 6.54 -1.69
CA ASN A 64 0.39 5.56 -0.68
C ASN A 64 1.18 6.20 0.47
N ILE A 65 2.20 7.01 0.17
CA ILE A 65 3.04 7.67 1.19
C ILE A 65 2.20 8.62 2.05
N MET A 66 1.30 9.39 1.44
CA MET A 66 0.41 10.30 2.15
C MET A 66 -0.52 9.56 3.13
N PHE A 67 -1.14 8.46 2.67
CA PHE A 67 -2.06 7.69 3.51
C PHE A 67 -1.34 6.84 4.58
N PHE A 68 -0.14 6.34 4.31
CA PHE A 68 0.71 5.74 5.35
C PHE A 68 1.06 6.76 6.44
N SER A 69 1.35 8.01 6.06
CA SER A 69 1.63 9.09 7.02
C SER A 69 0.39 9.43 7.86
N LEU A 70 -0.79 9.44 7.24
CA LEU A 70 -2.06 9.62 7.93
C LEU A 70 -2.34 8.50 8.95
N GLY A 71 -2.12 7.25 8.55
CA GLY A 71 -2.25 6.09 9.43
C GLY A 71 -1.24 6.10 10.59
N ALA A 72 0.01 6.50 10.31
CA ALA A 72 1.04 6.67 11.33
C ALA A 72 0.63 7.73 12.36
N ALA A 73 0.14 8.89 11.91
CA ALA A 73 -0.37 9.94 12.79
C ALA A 73 -1.52 9.43 13.69
N GLY A 74 -2.47 8.68 13.12
CA GLY A 74 -3.55 8.05 13.88
C GLY A 74 -3.05 7.15 15.00
N TYR A 75 -2.11 6.25 14.72
CA TYR A 75 -1.55 5.37 15.75
C TYR A 75 -0.63 6.08 16.76
N ILE A 76 0.11 7.11 16.35
CA ILE A 76 0.91 7.92 17.27
C ILE A 76 -0.01 8.61 18.29
N ILE A 77 -1.12 9.18 17.84
CA ILE A 77 -2.12 9.77 18.73
C ILE A 77 -2.73 8.70 19.64
N LEU A 78 -3.00 7.50 19.13
CA LEU A 78 -3.56 6.41 19.92
C LEU A 78 -2.59 5.93 21.03
N ILE A 79 -1.28 5.98 20.79
CA ILE A 79 -0.24 5.66 21.79
C ILE A 79 -0.11 6.76 22.84
N ALA A 80 -0.13 8.03 22.42
CA ALA A 80 0.12 9.18 23.28
C ALA A 80 -1.12 9.66 24.05
N SER A 81 -2.31 9.50 23.49
CA SER A 81 -3.57 9.97 24.07
C SER A 81 -3.98 9.09 25.25
N ARG A 82 -4.40 9.76 26.32
CA ARG A 82 -5.08 9.14 27.47
C ARG A 82 -6.55 9.56 27.58
N SER A 83 -7.05 10.33 26.61
CA SER A 83 -8.43 10.86 26.62
C SER A 83 -9.33 10.08 25.67
N ALA A 84 -10.53 9.72 26.14
CA ALA A 84 -11.48 8.93 25.38
C ALA A 84 -11.90 9.55 24.04
N PRO A 85 -12.23 10.86 23.96
CA PRO A 85 -12.64 11.49 22.70
C PRO A 85 -11.53 11.55 21.66
N LEU A 86 -10.29 11.84 22.08
CA LEU A 86 -9.15 11.94 21.19
C LEU A 86 -8.74 10.58 20.65
N SER A 87 -8.77 9.53 21.48
CA SER A 87 -8.51 8.17 21.04
C SER A 87 -9.58 7.67 20.08
N TYR A 88 -10.86 8.04 20.28
CA TYR A 88 -11.91 7.76 19.31
C TYR A 88 -11.64 8.47 17.97
N PHE A 89 -11.32 9.76 17.97
CA PHE A 89 -10.95 10.47 16.73
C PHE A 89 -9.74 9.84 16.03
N ALA A 90 -8.73 9.40 16.78
CA ALA A 90 -7.55 8.73 16.24
C ALA A 90 -7.89 7.42 15.51
N THR A 91 -8.93 6.70 15.93
CA THR A 91 -9.41 5.51 15.19
C THR A 91 -9.99 5.85 13.82
N PHE A 92 -10.69 6.98 13.66
CA PHE A 92 -11.12 7.45 12.34
C PHE A 92 -9.93 7.77 11.44
N LEU A 93 -8.93 8.46 12.00
CA LEU A 93 -7.73 8.84 11.26
C LEU A 93 -6.94 7.60 10.80
N ALA A 94 -6.77 6.63 11.70
CA ALA A 94 -6.12 5.36 11.40
C ALA A 94 -6.87 4.57 10.31
N ALA A 95 -8.21 4.46 10.43
CA ALA A 95 -9.02 3.78 9.43
C ALA A 95 -8.92 4.44 8.05
N CYS A 96 -9.02 5.78 7.99
CA CYS A 96 -8.89 6.54 6.75
C CYS A 96 -7.47 6.45 6.15
N GLY A 97 -6.44 6.22 6.96
CA GLY A 97 -5.07 6.01 6.49
C GLY A 97 -4.81 4.62 5.92
N ILE A 98 -5.30 3.57 6.58
CA ILE A 98 -4.90 2.19 6.28
C ILE A 98 -5.75 1.57 5.16
N TYR A 99 -7.06 1.80 5.18
CA TYR A 99 -8.00 1.15 4.27
C TYR A 99 -7.74 1.51 2.79
N PRO A 100 -7.52 2.79 2.42
CA PRO A 100 -7.31 3.17 1.03
C PRO A 100 -6.00 2.63 0.42
N VAL A 101 -5.00 2.37 1.26
CA VAL A 101 -3.66 1.92 0.82
C VAL A 101 -3.71 0.52 0.23
N ILE A 102 -4.63 -0.34 0.69
CA ILE A 102 -4.76 -1.73 0.23
C ILE A 102 -5.11 -1.80 -1.27
N PRO A 103 -6.27 -1.27 -1.73
CA PRO A 103 -6.61 -1.31 -3.14
C PRO A 103 -5.68 -0.44 -3.98
N ASN A 104 -5.19 0.68 -3.44
CA ASN A 104 -4.25 1.54 -4.17
C ASN A 104 -2.91 0.82 -4.43
N SER A 105 -2.38 0.07 -3.46
CA SER A 105 -1.16 -0.72 -3.63
C SER A 105 -1.34 -1.85 -4.64
N ILE A 106 -2.47 -2.57 -4.60
CA ILE A 106 -2.79 -3.63 -5.57
C ILE A 106 -2.84 -3.05 -6.98
N ALA A 107 -3.56 -1.95 -7.17
CA ALA A 107 -3.64 -1.26 -8.45
C ALA A 107 -2.27 -0.76 -8.92
N TRP A 108 -1.43 -0.26 -8.00
CA TRP A 108 -0.08 0.19 -8.32
C TRP A 108 0.83 -0.96 -8.80
N PHE A 109 0.78 -2.13 -8.17
CA PHE A 109 1.53 -3.31 -8.66
C PHE A 109 1.00 -3.85 -9.98
N SER A 110 -0.32 -3.86 -10.14
CA SER A 110 -0.99 -4.26 -11.38
C SER A 110 -0.57 -3.38 -12.55
N ASN A 111 -0.48 -2.06 -12.33
CA ASN A 111 -0.12 -1.10 -13.36
C ASN A 111 1.37 -1.15 -13.72
N ASN A 112 2.24 -1.56 -12.80
CA ASN A 112 3.69 -1.67 -13.00
C ASN A 112 4.16 -3.06 -13.46
N THR A 113 3.24 -3.97 -13.78
CA THR A 113 3.56 -5.30 -14.30
C THR A 113 2.88 -5.52 -15.64
N GLU A 114 3.67 -5.60 -16.71
CA GLU A 114 3.18 -5.95 -18.05
C GLU A 114 3.07 -7.48 -18.22
N GLY A 115 2.05 -7.91 -18.97
CA GLY A 115 1.74 -9.33 -19.22
C GLY A 115 0.76 -9.93 -18.21
N ALA A 116 -0.33 -10.52 -18.72
CA ALA A 116 -1.42 -11.05 -17.89
C ALA A 116 -0.96 -12.14 -16.90
N TYR A 117 -0.10 -13.06 -17.35
CA TYR A 117 0.43 -14.14 -16.52
C TYR A 117 1.33 -13.62 -15.39
N LYS A 118 2.34 -12.79 -15.73
CA LYS A 118 3.27 -12.20 -14.76
C LYS A 118 2.53 -11.35 -13.72
N ARG A 119 1.55 -10.55 -14.18
CA ARG A 119 0.69 -9.75 -13.31
C ARG A 119 -0.14 -10.61 -12.37
N GLY A 120 -0.76 -11.68 -12.88
CA GLY A 120 -1.53 -12.62 -12.07
C GLY A 120 -0.70 -13.26 -10.96
N VAL A 121 0.47 -13.80 -11.30
CA VAL A 121 1.40 -14.41 -10.33
C VAL A 121 1.88 -13.38 -9.30
N THR A 122 2.24 -12.17 -9.75
CA THR A 122 2.70 -11.10 -8.85
C THR A 122 1.64 -10.72 -7.83
N LEU A 123 0.39 -10.51 -8.28
CA LEU A 123 -0.72 -10.18 -7.40
C LEU A 123 -1.04 -11.32 -6.45
N ALA A 124 -1.03 -12.57 -6.93
CA ALA A 124 -1.26 -13.76 -6.09
C ALA A 124 -0.20 -13.87 -4.98
N MET A 125 1.08 -13.67 -5.30
CA MET A 125 2.14 -13.68 -4.30
C MET A 125 1.95 -12.55 -3.28
N VAL A 126 1.68 -11.32 -3.74
CA VAL A 126 1.52 -10.15 -2.86
C VAL A 126 0.33 -10.33 -1.90
N ILE A 127 -0.82 -10.75 -2.41
CA ILE A 127 -2.03 -10.98 -1.61
C ILE A 127 -1.83 -12.18 -0.67
N GLY A 128 -1.23 -13.27 -1.17
CA GLY A 128 -0.92 -14.45 -0.37
C GLY A 128 -0.04 -14.13 0.84
N PHE A 129 1.03 -13.37 0.63
CA PHE A 129 1.87 -12.90 1.73
C PHE A 129 1.13 -11.93 2.66
N GLY A 130 0.24 -11.09 2.12
CA GLY A 130 -0.64 -10.23 2.91
C GLY A 130 -1.51 -11.03 3.88
N ASN A 131 -2.13 -12.13 3.43
CA ASN A 131 -2.98 -12.97 4.29
C ASN A 131 -2.20 -13.63 5.45
N LEU A 132 -0.92 -13.96 5.27
CA LEU A 132 -0.07 -14.48 6.36
C LEU A 132 0.05 -13.49 7.53
N ASN A 133 -0.04 -12.19 7.24
CA ASN A 133 -0.03 -11.16 8.28
C ASN A 133 -1.27 -11.19 9.17
N GLY A 134 -2.37 -11.81 8.73
CA GLY A 134 -3.56 -12.03 9.57
C GLY A 134 -3.22 -12.86 10.82
N ALA A 135 -2.45 -13.94 10.67
CA ALA A 135 -2.02 -14.79 11.78
C ALA A 135 -1.04 -14.06 12.73
N VAL A 136 -0.19 -13.19 12.19
CA VAL A 136 0.69 -12.34 13.02
C VAL A 136 -0.15 -11.31 13.79
N SER A 137 -1.09 -10.66 13.12
CA SER A 137 -1.92 -9.60 13.69
C SER A 137 -2.79 -10.07 14.86
N SER A 138 -3.30 -11.31 14.83
CA SER A 138 -4.12 -11.86 15.92
C SER A 138 -3.35 -12.04 17.23
N ASN A 139 -2.01 -12.11 17.18
CA ASN A 139 -1.15 -12.28 18.35
C ASN A 139 -0.54 -10.97 18.87
N VAL A 140 -0.83 -9.85 18.21
CA VAL A 140 -0.16 -8.56 18.45
C VAL A 140 -0.73 -7.81 19.65
N TYR A 141 -2.03 -7.93 19.91
CA TYR A 141 -2.69 -7.32 21.07
C TYR A 141 -2.94 -8.39 22.13
N ARG A 142 -2.04 -8.45 23.12
CA ARG A 142 -2.09 -9.43 24.22
C ARG A 142 -2.93 -8.89 25.37
N ALA A 143 -3.69 -9.77 26.03
CA ALA A 143 -4.47 -9.40 27.21
C ALA A 143 -3.60 -8.87 28.37
N SER A 144 -2.31 -9.24 28.41
CA SER A 144 -1.32 -8.74 29.38
C SER A 144 -1.01 -7.26 29.23
N ASP A 145 -1.20 -6.69 28.05
CA ASP A 145 -0.75 -5.32 27.71
C ASP A 145 -1.89 -4.29 27.86
N ARG A 146 -3.02 -4.72 28.44
CA ARG A 146 -4.10 -3.84 28.87
C ARG A 146 -3.60 -2.83 29.90
N PRO A 147 -4.12 -1.60 29.94
CA PRO A 147 -5.27 -1.07 29.18
C PRO A 147 -4.88 -0.14 28.01
N TRP A 148 -3.61 -0.11 27.60
CA TRP A 148 -3.13 0.86 26.60
C TRP A 148 -2.47 0.21 25.38
N TYR A 149 -2.31 -1.12 25.38
CA TYR A 149 -1.80 -1.92 24.26
C TYR A 149 -0.60 -1.30 23.52
N SER A 150 0.34 -0.70 24.26
CA SER A 150 1.45 0.07 23.70
C SER A 150 2.31 -0.75 22.75
N LEU A 151 2.51 -2.02 23.06
CA LEU A 151 3.25 -2.96 22.23
C LEU A 151 2.50 -3.27 20.93
N GLY A 152 1.18 -3.48 21.01
CA GLY A 152 0.32 -3.71 19.85
C GLY A 152 0.30 -2.52 18.89
N HIS A 153 0.07 -1.31 19.42
CA HIS A 153 0.10 -0.08 18.63
C HIS A 153 1.50 0.20 18.06
N GLY A 154 2.56 -0.05 18.84
CA GLY A 154 3.95 0.11 18.39
C GLY A 154 4.32 -0.84 17.25
N MET A 155 3.88 -2.11 17.30
CA MET A 155 4.07 -3.07 16.21
C MET A 155 3.32 -2.63 14.95
N VAL A 156 2.08 -2.16 15.08
CA VAL A 156 1.35 -1.64 13.92
C VAL A 156 2.05 -0.43 13.30
N LEU A 157 2.55 0.50 14.13
CA LEU A 157 3.32 1.66 13.66
C LEU A 157 4.62 1.24 12.95
N MET A 158 5.30 0.20 13.44
CA MET A 158 6.48 -0.38 12.77
C MET A 158 6.12 -0.91 11.37
N TYR A 159 5.01 -1.65 11.22
CA TYR A 159 4.57 -2.15 9.92
C TYR A 159 4.19 -1.01 8.95
N ILE A 160 3.51 0.03 9.45
CA ILE A 160 3.21 1.24 8.68
C ILE A 160 4.50 1.91 8.21
N GLY A 161 5.50 2.05 9.09
CA GLY A 161 6.82 2.61 8.76
C GLY A 161 7.55 1.78 7.70
N LEU A 162 7.57 0.45 7.84
CA LEU A 162 8.15 -0.45 6.83
C LEU A 162 7.44 -0.34 5.48
N GLY A 163 6.10 -0.24 5.48
CA GLY A 163 5.30 -0.02 4.28
C GLY A 163 5.60 1.31 3.61
N MET A 164 5.73 2.38 4.39
CA MET A 164 6.08 3.73 3.94
C MET A 164 7.47 3.78 3.32
N ILE A 165 8.49 3.29 4.03
CA ILE A 165 9.88 3.24 3.55
C ILE A 165 9.96 2.42 2.26
N SER A 166 9.32 1.24 2.23
CA SER A 166 9.30 0.40 1.04
C SER A 166 8.60 1.10 -0.15
N SER A 167 7.56 1.90 0.11
CA SER A 167 6.87 2.67 -0.92
C SER A 167 7.75 3.78 -1.48
N ILE A 168 8.49 4.50 -0.63
CA ILE A 168 9.46 5.54 -1.05
C ILE A 168 10.58 4.92 -1.89
N ILE A 169 11.14 3.79 -1.44
CA ILE A 169 12.18 3.07 -2.18
C ILE A 169 11.66 2.64 -3.54
N CYS A 170 10.45 2.06 -3.60
CA CYS A 170 9.83 1.64 -4.86
C CYS A 170 9.63 2.84 -5.79
N LEU A 171 9.06 3.94 -5.30
CA LEU A 171 8.85 5.17 -6.08
C LEU A 171 10.18 5.72 -6.64
N PHE A 172 11.23 5.75 -5.82
CA PHE A 172 12.56 6.18 -6.27
C PHE A 172 13.13 5.29 -7.37
N PHE A 173 12.99 3.96 -7.26
CA PHE A 173 13.45 3.04 -8.31
C PHE A 173 12.64 3.18 -9.60
N LEU A 174 11.32 3.32 -9.51
CA LEU A 174 10.45 3.51 -10.68
C LEU A 174 10.75 4.85 -11.38
N ASP A 175 10.93 5.93 -10.61
CA ASP A 175 11.32 7.24 -11.15
C ASP A 175 12.71 7.21 -11.79
N ARG A 176 13.67 6.54 -11.13
CA ARG A 176 15.02 6.36 -11.69
C ARG A 176 14.99 5.58 -13.01
N GLU A 177 14.18 4.53 -13.10
CA GLU A 177 14.09 3.73 -14.32
C GLU A 177 13.36 4.49 -15.43
N ASN A 178 12.30 5.24 -15.12
CA ASN A 178 11.66 6.15 -16.05
C ASN A 178 12.65 7.20 -16.59
N LYS A 179 13.46 7.81 -15.73
CA LYS A 179 14.51 8.77 -16.13
C LYS A 179 15.62 8.16 -16.97
N LYS A 180 15.99 6.90 -16.75
CA LYS A 180 16.96 6.19 -17.62
C LYS A 180 16.40 5.98 -19.02
N ARG A 181 15.10 5.68 -19.12
CA ARG A 181 14.38 5.57 -20.40
C ARG A 181 14.27 6.93 -21.10
N ASP A 182 14.03 8.01 -20.36
CA ASP A 182 14.04 9.37 -20.92
C ASP A 182 15.39 9.78 -21.51
N ARG A 183 16.49 9.23 -20.97
CA ARG A 183 17.86 9.44 -21.47
C ARG A 183 18.23 8.51 -22.63
N GLY A 184 17.31 7.66 -23.09
CA GLY A 184 17.55 6.69 -24.16
C GLY A 184 18.47 5.52 -23.78
N GLU A 185 18.85 5.36 -22.50
CA GLU A 185 19.76 4.29 -22.06
C GLU A 185 19.15 2.88 -22.26
N ARG A 186 17.82 2.81 -22.35
CA ARG A 186 17.04 1.59 -22.56
C ARG A 186 16.50 1.47 -23.99
N ASP A 187 16.92 2.33 -24.90
CA ASP A 187 16.46 2.28 -26.28
C ASP A 187 17.02 1.05 -26.98
N GLU A 188 16.15 0.42 -27.76
CA GLU A 188 16.36 -0.83 -28.47
C GLU A 188 16.09 -0.57 -29.94
N THR A 189 16.76 -1.33 -30.81
CA THR A 189 16.60 -1.17 -32.24
C THR A 189 15.37 -1.97 -32.69
N ILE A 190 14.31 -1.29 -33.10
CA ILE A 190 13.08 -1.90 -33.63
C ILE A 190 13.03 -1.64 -35.14
N GLY A 191 13.10 -2.71 -35.95
CA GLY A 191 13.20 -2.64 -37.41
C GLY A 191 14.44 -1.87 -37.90
N ASP A 192 14.31 -1.17 -39.03
CA ASP A 192 15.35 -0.28 -39.60
C ASP A 192 15.14 1.20 -39.26
N VAL A 193 14.15 1.52 -38.40
CA VAL A 193 13.67 2.90 -38.19
C VAL A 193 14.39 3.62 -37.04
N ILE A 194 15.06 2.89 -36.12
CA ILE A 194 15.73 3.49 -34.96
C ILE A 194 17.24 3.22 -35.04
N VAL A 195 17.99 4.15 -35.62
CA VAL A 195 19.47 4.10 -35.78
C VAL A 195 20.22 4.33 -34.45
N THR A 196 19.52 4.72 -33.37
CA THR A 196 20.10 5.13 -32.07
C THR A 196 19.92 4.12 -30.93
N GLY A 197 19.34 2.95 -31.18
CA GLY A 197 19.21 1.90 -30.16
C GLY A 197 20.57 1.33 -29.76
N ASN A 198 20.80 1.15 -28.45
CA ASN A 198 22.05 0.57 -27.97
C ASN A 198 22.04 -0.93 -28.26
N GLU A 199 22.98 -1.45 -29.05
CA GLU A 199 23.02 -2.87 -29.47
C GLU A 199 22.98 -3.86 -28.28
N LYS A 200 23.48 -3.43 -27.10
CA LYS A 200 23.41 -4.21 -25.86
C LYS A 200 21.98 -4.50 -25.39
N ASN A 201 21.00 -3.73 -25.83
CA ASN A 201 19.60 -3.90 -25.49
C ASN A 201 18.85 -4.80 -26.50
N GLY A 202 19.51 -5.32 -27.55
CA GLY A 202 18.90 -6.24 -28.52
C GLY A 202 18.20 -5.54 -29.69
N ARG A 203 17.98 -6.31 -30.77
CA ARG A 203 17.35 -5.86 -32.02
C ARG A 203 16.11 -6.72 -32.29
N PHE A 204 14.97 -6.08 -32.47
CA PHE A 204 13.68 -6.74 -32.69
C PHE A 204 13.12 -6.36 -34.06
N ALA A 205 12.50 -7.33 -34.74
CA ALA A 205 11.91 -7.10 -36.06
C ALA A 205 10.66 -6.20 -35.98
N THR A 206 9.83 -6.39 -34.95
CA THR A 206 8.63 -5.58 -34.72
C THR A 206 8.49 -5.16 -33.25
N LEU A 207 7.69 -4.12 -33.01
CA LEU A 207 7.35 -3.64 -31.66
C LEU A 207 6.55 -4.68 -30.87
N ALA A 208 5.80 -5.56 -31.56
CA ALA A 208 5.07 -6.66 -30.93
C ALA A 208 6.02 -7.73 -30.38
N ASP A 209 7.11 -8.03 -31.10
CA ASP A 209 8.13 -8.98 -30.66
C ASP A 209 8.89 -8.45 -29.44
N ALA A 210 9.28 -7.17 -29.47
CA ALA A 210 9.93 -6.50 -28.34
C ALA A 210 9.06 -6.54 -27.07
N LYS A 211 7.75 -6.26 -27.21
CA LYS A 211 6.79 -6.34 -26.08
C LYS A 211 6.61 -7.77 -25.57
N THR A 212 6.62 -8.76 -26.45
CA THR A 212 6.41 -10.16 -26.09
C THR A 212 7.62 -10.72 -25.36
N GLU A 213 8.83 -10.41 -25.83
CA GLU A 213 10.07 -10.95 -25.26
C GLU A 213 10.51 -10.22 -23.98
N LYS A 214 10.37 -8.89 -23.94
CA LYS A 214 10.83 -8.09 -22.80
C LYS A 214 9.77 -7.78 -21.76
N GLY A 215 8.48 -7.90 -22.10
CA GLY A 215 7.39 -7.43 -21.24
C GLY A 215 7.67 -5.99 -20.79
N ASP A 216 7.56 -5.73 -19.48
CA ASP A 216 7.75 -4.42 -18.85
C ASP A 216 9.13 -3.78 -19.06
N ARG A 217 10.11 -4.50 -19.62
CA ARG A 217 11.46 -4.00 -19.90
C ARG A 217 11.62 -3.31 -21.26
N TRP A 218 10.62 -3.35 -22.15
CA TRP A 218 10.72 -2.71 -23.47
C TRP A 218 10.76 -1.18 -23.35
N SER A 219 11.54 -0.50 -24.19
CA SER A 219 11.87 0.95 -24.09
C SER A 219 10.68 1.88 -23.83
N GLY A 220 9.53 1.67 -24.50
CA GLY A 220 8.37 2.55 -24.40
C GLY A 220 7.42 2.27 -23.22
N TYR A 221 7.67 1.26 -22.40
CA TYR A 221 6.91 1.06 -21.16
C TYR A 221 7.20 2.18 -20.15
N ARG A 222 6.18 2.69 -19.47
CA ARG A 222 6.30 3.72 -18.44
C ARG A 222 5.72 3.22 -17.13
N TYR A 223 6.56 3.21 -16.11
CA TYR A 223 6.14 2.84 -14.77
C TYR A 223 5.28 3.95 -14.17
N THR A 224 4.22 3.55 -13.48
CA THR A 224 3.32 4.45 -12.77
C THR A 224 3.96 4.83 -11.43
N LEU A 225 4.09 6.13 -11.15
CA LEU A 225 4.71 6.64 -9.91
C LEU A 225 3.77 6.64 -8.73
#